data_AF-A0A962BG14-F1
#
_entry.id   AF-A0A962BG14-F1
#
_cell.length_a   1.000
_cell.length_b   1.000
_cell.length_c   1.000
_cell.angle_alpha   90.00
_cell.angle_beta   90.00
_cell.angle_gamma   90.00
#
_symmetry.space_group_name_H-M   'P 1'
#
loop_
_entity.id
_entity.type
_entity.pdbx_description
1 polymer ?
#
loop_
_entity_poly.entity_id
_entity_poly.type
_entity_poly.pdbx_seq_one_letter_code
_entity_poly.pdbx_strand_id
1 'polypeptide(L)'
;EELLSARTEAAIASGTFDAGLETIRADSLVVIERKTVWTHESGAETQLFTIERKDRNRPMSADEALAHAGGKMLVNTRSKRAAVQVAAPSLMLEDGSMERRARLLRPLHHDTVFVSSLENSHWEETDEATFREIWAAEFAAVPEFTTGTIHLVTGLLLPIWRRFPENTARVYRLQTDEGERIIGRMLSGVEVERFCENLGMDAPKLSADDTWEQVADGKAAAHLADGLSLRRVLVMNELRVELSGFTSGMVESLKARGLFGEIIAWKLRLFVPTGEAGKAIFTKLLDRWPLTSLTERA
;
A
#
# COMPACT_ATOMS: atom_id res chain seq x y z
N GLU A 1 25.03 10.43 -17.96
CA GLU A 1 23.71 10.80 -17.38
C GLU A 1 22.83 9.58 -17.09
N GLU A 2 22.77 8.58 -17.96
CA GLU A 2 21.94 7.36 -17.76
C GLU A 2 22.22 6.55 -16.48
N LEU A 3 23.49 6.48 -16.06
CA LEU A 3 23.87 5.83 -14.79
C LEU A 3 23.38 6.60 -13.56
N LEU A 4 23.21 7.92 -13.69
CA LEU A 4 22.68 8.75 -12.62
C LEU A 4 21.16 8.60 -12.57
N SER A 5 20.46 8.69 -13.71
CA SER A 5 19.01 8.51 -13.77
C SER A 5 18.57 7.11 -13.32
N ALA A 6 19.29 6.06 -13.71
CA ALA A 6 19.01 4.69 -13.26
C ALA A 6 19.23 4.52 -11.74
N ARG A 7 20.22 5.21 -11.17
CA ARG A 7 20.42 5.25 -9.70
C ARG A 7 19.35 6.07 -8.99
N THR A 8 18.89 7.17 -9.60
CA THR A 8 17.79 7.97 -9.06
C THR A 8 16.48 7.19 -9.10
N GLU A 9 16.17 6.51 -10.20
CA GLU A 9 15.00 5.64 -10.30
C GLU A 9 15.09 4.44 -9.35
N ALA A 10 16.27 3.83 -9.20
CA ALA A 10 16.48 2.78 -8.22
C ALA A 10 16.29 3.29 -6.78
N ALA A 11 16.79 4.50 -6.46
CA ALA A 11 16.65 5.13 -5.15
C ALA A 11 15.20 5.61 -4.88
N ILE A 12 14.47 6.06 -5.91
CA ILE A 12 13.04 6.37 -5.83
C ILE A 12 12.26 5.07 -5.60
N ALA A 13 12.56 4.02 -6.35
CA ALA A 13 11.92 2.71 -6.23
C ALA A 13 12.22 2.03 -4.88
N SER A 14 13.40 2.27 -4.29
CA SER A 14 13.78 1.78 -2.96
C SER A 14 13.46 2.75 -1.83
N GLY A 15 12.83 3.90 -2.11
CA GLY A 15 12.46 4.89 -1.08
C GLY A 15 13.64 5.60 -0.38
N THR A 16 14.86 5.47 -0.89
CA THR A 16 16.08 6.05 -0.30
C THR A 16 16.48 7.41 -0.91
N PHE A 17 15.76 7.88 -1.93
CA PHE A 17 15.98 9.20 -2.52
C PHE A 17 15.43 10.32 -1.62
N ASP A 18 16.31 11.15 -1.05
CA ASP A 18 15.96 12.33 -0.25
C ASP A 18 16.05 13.60 -1.11
N ALA A 19 14.89 14.15 -1.49
CA ALA A 19 14.81 15.38 -2.30
C ALA A 19 14.81 16.66 -1.44
N GLY A 20 14.93 16.57 -0.11
CA GLY A 20 14.79 17.70 0.81
C GLY A 20 13.33 18.05 1.13
N LEU A 21 13.00 19.34 1.30
CA LEU A 21 11.65 19.81 1.63
C LEU A 21 10.69 19.61 0.45
N GLU A 22 9.97 18.50 0.45
CA GLU A 22 8.98 18.19 -0.58
C GLU A 22 7.64 18.89 -0.29
N THR A 23 6.98 19.40 -1.33
CA THR A 23 5.63 19.97 -1.17
C THR A 23 4.58 18.93 -1.57
N ILE A 24 3.77 18.50 -0.60
CA ILE A 24 2.63 17.61 -0.87
C ILE A 24 1.60 18.40 -1.68
N ARG A 25 1.17 17.80 -2.78
CA ARG A 25 0.07 18.28 -3.62
C ARG A 25 -0.99 17.20 -3.68
N ALA A 26 -2.23 17.58 -3.48
CA ALA A 26 -3.41 16.75 -3.63
C ALA A 26 -4.57 17.62 -4.14
N ASP A 27 -5.67 17.01 -4.56
CA ASP A 27 -6.89 17.75 -4.94
C ASP A 27 -7.54 18.42 -3.72
N SER A 28 -7.42 17.81 -2.54
CA SER A 28 -7.87 18.39 -1.26
C SER A 28 -7.05 17.87 -0.08
N LEU A 29 -6.78 18.75 0.89
CA LEU A 29 -6.07 18.49 2.13
C LEU A 29 -6.81 19.14 3.30
N VAL A 30 -7.39 18.31 4.17
CA VAL A 30 -8.19 18.75 5.31
C VAL A 30 -7.59 18.20 6.60
N VAL A 31 -7.29 19.09 7.56
CA VAL A 31 -6.84 18.66 8.90
C VAL A 31 -8.05 18.15 9.67
N ILE A 32 -8.09 16.86 9.95
CA ILE A 32 -9.20 16.22 10.67
C ILE A 32 -8.93 16.09 12.17
N GLU A 33 -7.66 16.08 12.58
CA GLU A 33 -7.26 16.02 13.99
C GLU A 33 -5.96 16.78 14.23
N ARG A 34 -5.88 17.48 15.37
CA ARG A 34 -4.64 18.07 15.91
C ARG A 34 -4.46 17.62 17.36
N LYS A 35 -3.32 17.01 17.67
CA LYS A 35 -3.00 16.51 19.01
C LYS A 35 -1.63 17.00 19.45
N THR A 36 -1.56 17.75 20.55
CA THR A 36 -0.27 18.11 21.16
C THR A 36 0.36 16.86 21.76
N VAL A 37 1.55 16.50 21.28
CA VAL A 37 2.28 15.29 21.69
C VAL A 37 3.43 15.59 22.64
N TRP A 38 3.91 16.83 22.67
CA TRP A 38 4.93 17.26 23.61
C TRP A 38 4.94 18.80 23.72
N THR A 39 5.31 19.30 24.90
CA THR A 39 5.44 20.73 25.17
C THR A 39 6.81 21.00 25.79
N HIS A 40 7.56 21.93 25.21
CA HIS A 40 8.85 22.38 25.72
C HIS A 40 8.66 23.35 26.90
N GLU A 41 9.69 23.48 27.74
CA GLU A 41 9.73 24.44 28.85
C GLU A 41 9.53 25.90 28.39
N SER A 42 9.91 26.22 27.13
CA SER A 42 9.66 27.54 26.54
C SER A 42 8.20 27.79 26.13
N GLY A 43 7.31 26.82 26.34
CA GLY A 43 5.92 26.84 25.85
C GLY A 43 5.75 26.48 24.38
N ALA A 44 6.82 26.12 23.68
CA ALA A 44 6.73 25.64 22.30
C ALA A 44 6.13 24.24 22.25
N GLU A 45 5.12 24.03 21.42
CA GLU A 45 4.45 22.74 21.27
C GLU A 45 4.98 21.95 20.06
N THR A 46 4.87 20.63 20.18
CA THR A 46 4.97 19.69 19.08
C THR A 46 3.63 18.97 18.95
N GLN A 47 3.10 18.96 17.74
CA GLN A 47 1.75 18.50 17.46
C GLN A 47 1.76 17.43 16.37
N LEU A 48 0.95 16.39 16.55
CA LEU A 48 0.63 15.39 15.55
C LEU A 48 -0.67 15.79 14.85
N PHE A 49 -0.60 15.94 13.55
CA PHE A 49 -1.74 16.26 12.69
C PHE A 49 -2.16 14.99 11.95
N THR A 50 -3.46 14.73 11.94
CA THR A 50 -4.08 13.75 11.05
C THR A 50 -4.77 14.54 9.94
N ILE A 51 -4.41 14.27 8.69
CA ILE A 51 -4.85 15.01 7.53
C ILE A 51 -5.50 14.03 6.56
N GLU A 52 -6.76 14.29 6.23
CA GLU A 52 -7.44 13.64 5.13
C GLU A 52 -6.89 14.22 3.82
N ARG A 53 -6.40 13.34 2.97
CA ARG A 53 -5.88 13.65 1.65
C ARG A 53 -6.79 13.03 0.61
N LYS A 54 -7.21 13.84 -0.36
CA LYS A 54 -8.02 13.39 -1.49
C LYS A 54 -7.27 13.63 -2.79
N ASP A 55 -7.09 12.57 -3.56
CA ASP A 55 -6.43 12.61 -4.87
C ASP A 55 -7.42 12.19 -5.96
N ARG A 56 -7.41 12.91 -7.08
CA ARG A 56 -8.18 12.51 -8.25
C ARG A 56 -7.55 11.32 -8.95
N ASN A 57 -8.34 10.28 -9.14
CA ASN A 57 -7.93 9.11 -9.89
C ASN A 57 -7.83 9.45 -11.38
N ARG A 58 -6.72 9.03 -11.99
CA ARG A 58 -6.47 9.19 -13.43
C ARG A 58 -6.25 7.83 -14.05
N PRO A 59 -7.34 7.05 -14.26
CA PRO A 59 -7.20 5.73 -14.84
C PRO A 59 -6.67 5.82 -16.27
N MET A 60 -5.78 4.90 -16.62
CA MET A 60 -5.25 4.73 -17.97
C MET A 60 -6.32 4.09 -18.88
N SER A 61 -6.54 4.70 -20.05
CA SER A 61 -7.43 4.15 -21.07
C SER A 61 -6.84 2.89 -21.72
N ALA A 62 -7.70 2.06 -22.32
CA ALA A 62 -7.24 0.87 -23.04
C ALA A 62 -6.31 1.25 -24.21
N ASP A 63 -6.59 2.34 -24.92
CA ASP A 63 -5.76 2.80 -26.04
C ASP A 63 -4.37 3.24 -25.58
N GLU A 64 -4.27 3.98 -24.47
CA GLU A 64 -2.98 4.34 -23.87
C GLU A 64 -2.20 3.11 -23.42
N ALA A 65 -2.88 2.13 -22.81
CA ALA A 65 -2.24 0.88 -22.38
C ALA A 65 -1.70 0.09 -23.58
N LEU A 66 -2.48 -0.05 -24.66
CA LEU A 66 -2.12 -0.77 -25.88
C LEU A 66 -1.07 -0.05 -26.72
N ALA A 67 -0.93 1.27 -26.58
CA ALA A 67 0.12 2.04 -27.26
C ALA A 67 1.54 1.71 -26.78
N HIS A 68 1.70 0.98 -25.67
CA HIS A 68 3.01 0.57 -25.16
C HIS A 68 3.65 -0.48 -26.08
N ALA A 69 4.87 -0.20 -26.56
CA ALA A 69 5.58 -1.08 -27.47
C ALA A 69 5.82 -2.48 -26.88
N GLY A 70 5.44 -3.51 -27.63
CA GLY A 70 5.57 -4.91 -27.21
C GLY A 70 4.58 -5.33 -26.11
N GLY A 71 3.53 -4.55 -25.89
CA GLY A 71 2.46 -4.86 -24.95
C GLY A 71 1.69 -6.13 -25.33
N LYS A 72 1.54 -7.06 -24.38
CA LYS A 72 0.68 -8.24 -24.53
C LYS A 72 -0.61 -8.05 -23.74
N MET A 73 -1.75 -8.30 -24.36
CA MET A 73 -3.06 -8.24 -23.70
C MET A 73 -3.28 -9.51 -22.90
N LEU A 74 -3.47 -9.37 -21.60
CA LEU A 74 -3.71 -10.48 -20.69
C LEU A 74 -5.05 -10.33 -19.98
N VAL A 75 -5.71 -11.46 -19.77
CA VAL A 75 -6.86 -11.59 -18.86
C VAL A 75 -6.52 -12.58 -17.75
N ASN A 76 -6.88 -12.26 -16.52
CA ASN A 76 -6.74 -13.18 -15.41
C ASN A 76 -8.00 -14.05 -15.31
N THR A 77 -7.88 -15.36 -15.53
CA THR A 77 -9.04 -16.26 -15.60
C THR A 77 -9.78 -16.42 -14.27
N ARG A 78 -9.10 -16.20 -13.14
CA ARG A 78 -9.66 -16.27 -11.78
C ARG A 78 -10.32 -14.96 -11.35
N SER A 79 -9.59 -13.85 -11.45
CA SER A 79 -10.07 -12.54 -10.99
C SER A 79 -10.91 -11.79 -12.03
N LYS A 80 -10.94 -12.26 -13.29
CA LYS A 80 -11.63 -11.63 -14.42
C LYS A 80 -11.17 -10.19 -14.68
N ARG A 81 -9.88 -9.93 -14.46
CA ARG A 81 -9.25 -8.61 -14.62
C ARG A 81 -8.39 -8.57 -15.86
N ALA A 82 -8.22 -7.39 -16.44
CA ALA A 82 -7.35 -7.17 -17.59
C ALA A 82 -6.02 -6.53 -17.18
N ALA A 83 -4.98 -6.80 -17.96
CA ALA A 83 -3.69 -6.14 -17.86
C ALA A 83 -2.96 -6.10 -19.22
N VAL A 84 -2.14 -5.08 -19.45
CA VAL A 84 -1.14 -5.09 -20.53
C VAL A 84 0.21 -5.44 -19.93
N GLN A 85 0.81 -6.54 -20.36
CA GLN A 85 2.15 -6.91 -19.98
C GLN A 85 3.17 -6.20 -20.88
N VAL A 86 4.06 -5.42 -20.26
CA VAL A 86 5.21 -4.79 -20.91
C VAL A 86 6.51 -5.27 -20.27
N ALA A 87 7.63 -5.14 -20.99
CA ALA A 87 8.95 -5.45 -20.43
C ALA A 87 9.30 -4.50 -19.27
N ALA A 88 9.92 -5.02 -18.22
CA ALA A 88 10.49 -4.23 -17.13
C ALA A 88 11.98 -4.54 -16.99
N PRO A 89 12.81 -3.62 -16.43
CA PRO A 89 14.22 -3.90 -16.18
C PRO A 89 14.40 -5.16 -15.35
N SER A 90 15.27 -6.07 -15.79
CA SER A 90 15.59 -7.30 -15.06
C SER A 90 16.20 -7.00 -13.68
N LEU A 91 16.06 -7.94 -12.76
CA LEU A 91 16.68 -7.88 -11.43
C LEU A 91 17.89 -8.81 -11.39
N MET A 92 19.04 -8.32 -10.93
CA MET A 92 20.19 -9.18 -10.63
C MET A 92 20.03 -9.71 -9.20
N LEU A 93 20.06 -11.02 -9.04
CA LEU A 93 20.00 -11.68 -7.74
C LEU A 93 21.38 -11.72 -7.07
N GLU A 94 21.42 -12.05 -5.78
CA GLU A 94 22.66 -12.11 -4.98
C GLU A 94 23.67 -13.14 -5.52
N ASP A 95 23.18 -14.18 -6.20
CA ASP A 95 24.00 -15.22 -6.83
C ASP A 95 24.59 -14.79 -8.20
N GLY A 96 24.31 -13.55 -8.63
CA GLY A 96 24.75 -13.00 -9.92
C GLY A 96 23.89 -13.42 -11.11
N SER A 97 22.83 -14.22 -10.90
CA SER A 97 21.87 -14.55 -11.96
C SER A 97 20.93 -13.37 -12.25
N MET A 98 20.42 -13.32 -13.48
CA MET A 98 19.51 -12.27 -13.94
C MET A 98 18.10 -12.83 -14.07
N GLU A 99 17.15 -12.25 -13.34
CA GLU A 99 15.75 -12.63 -13.41
C GLU A 99 14.94 -11.60 -14.22
N ARG A 100 14.23 -12.09 -15.25
CA ARG A 100 13.42 -11.24 -16.13
C ARG A 100 12.16 -10.80 -15.41
N ARG A 101 11.83 -9.51 -15.54
CA ARG A 101 10.61 -8.92 -14.99
C ARG A 101 9.69 -8.39 -16.09
N ALA A 102 8.41 -8.40 -15.80
CA ALA A 102 7.39 -7.76 -16.61
C ALA A 102 6.59 -6.79 -15.73
N ARG A 103 6.07 -5.72 -16.33
CA ARG A 103 5.14 -4.81 -15.69
C ARG A 103 3.76 -5.06 -16.25
N LEU A 104 2.80 -5.34 -15.36
CA LEU A 104 1.38 -5.46 -15.68
C LEU A 104 0.75 -4.08 -15.50
N LEU A 105 0.44 -3.42 -16.60
CA LEU A 105 -0.29 -2.16 -16.63
C LEU A 105 -1.77 -2.44 -16.50
N ARG A 106 -2.44 -1.69 -15.62
CA ARG A 106 -3.87 -1.78 -15.33
C ARG A 106 -4.40 -0.35 -15.16
N PRO A 107 -5.71 -0.10 -15.16
CA PRO A 107 -6.25 1.26 -15.16
C PRO A 107 -5.63 2.18 -14.09
N LEU A 108 -5.49 1.72 -12.84
CA LEU A 108 -4.86 2.51 -11.76
C LEU A 108 -3.54 1.97 -11.22
N HIS A 109 -3.18 0.72 -11.54
CA HIS A 109 -2.08 0.02 -10.85
C HIS A 109 -1.09 -0.56 -11.85
N HIS A 110 0.20 -0.43 -11.53
CA HIS A 110 1.29 -0.96 -12.33
C HIS A 110 2.09 -1.93 -11.45
N ASP A 111 1.82 -3.23 -11.57
CA ASP A 111 2.50 -4.24 -10.78
C ASP A 111 3.72 -4.77 -11.55
N THR A 112 4.90 -4.78 -10.92
CA THR A 112 6.08 -5.44 -11.50
C THR A 112 6.21 -6.84 -10.92
N VAL A 113 6.23 -7.85 -11.80
CA VAL A 113 6.28 -9.27 -11.45
C VAL A 113 7.41 -9.97 -12.20
N PHE A 114 7.88 -11.11 -11.69
CA PHE A 114 8.81 -11.95 -12.45
C PHE A 114 8.07 -12.65 -13.60
N VAL A 115 8.76 -12.80 -14.73
CA VAL A 115 8.19 -13.50 -15.90
C VAL A 115 7.92 -14.97 -15.56
N SER A 116 8.83 -15.60 -14.82
CA SER A 116 8.69 -16.95 -14.25
C SER A 116 7.42 -17.08 -13.39
N SER A 117 7.09 -16.05 -12.62
CA SER A 117 5.83 -16.01 -11.87
C SER A 117 4.61 -15.95 -12.78
N LEU A 118 4.66 -15.14 -13.83
CA LEU A 118 3.53 -14.96 -14.73
C LEU A 118 3.15 -16.25 -15.48
N GLU A 119 4.14 -17.03 -15.93
CA GLU A 119 3.93 -18.32 -16.62
C GLU A 119 3.18 -19.35 -15.77
N ASN A 120 3.30 -19.24 -14.46
CA ASN A 120 2.67 -20.14 -13.48
C ASN A 120 1.43 -19.52 -12.81
N SER A 121 0.93 -18.41 -13.36
CA SER A 121 -0.21 -17.68 -12.84
C SER A 121 -1.48 -17.92 -13.68
N HIS A 122 -2.59 -17.27 -13.31
CA HIS A 122 -3.85 -17.32 -14.06
C HIS A 122 -3.97 -16.27 -15.16
N TRP A 123 -2.87 -15.59 -15.51
CA TRP A 123 -2.85 -14.61 -16.59
C TRP A 123 -2.64 -15.30 -17.93
N GLU A 124 -3.59 -15.13 -18.84
CA GLU A 124 -3.58 -15.75 -20.16
C GLU A 124 -3.69 -14.66 -21.24
N GLU A 125 -2.99 -14.85 -22.37
CA GLU A 125 -3.13 -13.96 -23.52
C GLU A 125 -4.55 -14.03 -24.09
N THR A 126 -5.10 -12.87 -24.45
CA THR A 126 -6.49 -12.74 -24.94
C THR A 126 -6.56 -11.90 -26.20
N ASP A 127 -7.67 -12.00 -26.94
CA ASP A 127 -7.96 -11.12 -28.07
C ASP A 127 -8.32 -9.70 -27.60
N GLU A 128 -8.20 -8.74 -28.53
CA GLU A 128 -8.43 -7.32 -28.26
C GLU A 128 -9.86 -6.99 -27.85
N ALA A 129 -10.87 -7.68 -28.40
CA ALA A 129 -12.27 -7.40 -28.10
C ALA A 129 -12.58 -7.77 -26.64
N THR A 130 -12.21 -8.98 -26.23
CA THR A 130 -12.36 -9.45 -24.84
C THR A 130 -11.58 -8.56 -23.86
N PHE A 131 -10.34 -8.20 -24.21
CA PHE A 131 -9.52 -7.31 -23.39
C PHE A 131 -10.17 -5.94 -23.18
N ARG A 132 -10.62 -5.29 -24.26
CA ARG A 132 -11.24 -3.96 -24.21
C ARG A 132 -12.53 -3.95 -23.42
N GLU A 133 -13.35 -5.01 -23.52
CA GLU A 133 -14.57 -5.15 -22.73
C GLU A 133 -14.26 -5.16 -21.22
N ILE A 134 -13.34 -6.03 -20.79
CA ILE A 134 -12.96 -6.15 -19.38
C ILE A 134 -12.28 -4.86 -18.89
N TRP A 135 -11.40 -4.27 -19.69
CA TRP A 135 -10.72 -3.01 -19.34
C TRP A 135 -11.72 -1.87 -19.20
N ALA A 136 -12.69 -1.74 -20.11
CA ALA A 136 -13.72 -0.71 -20.05
C ALA A 136 -14.60 -0.86 -18.80
N ALA A 137 -14.94 -2.09 -18.42
CA ALA A 137 -15.66 -2.35 -17.18
C ALA A 137 -14.86 -1.93 -15.94
N GLU A 138 -13.55 -2.26 -15.88
CA GLU A 138 -12.70 -1.81 -14.78
C GLU A 138 -12.52 -0.29 -14.77
N PHE A 139 -12.30 0.32 -15.94
CA PHE A 139 -12.15 1.77 -16.08
C PHE A 139 -13.38 2.52 -15.60
N ALA A 140 -14.58 2.08 -16.00
CA ALA A 140 -15.85 2.69 -15.59
C ALA A 140 -16.15 2.51 -14.09
N ALA A 141 -15.60 1.47 -13.46
CA ALA A 141 -15.74 1.22 -12.03
C ALA A 141 -14.78 2.05 -11.16
N VAL A 142 -13.81 2.77 -11.75
CA VAL A 142 -12.87 3.59 -10.99
C VAL A 142 -13.58 4.83 -10.41
N PRO A 143 -13.55 5.06 -9.09
CA PRO A 143 -14.12 6.27 -8.50
C PRO A 143 -13.32 7.50 -8.95
N GLU A 144 -13.97 8.67 -9.04
CA GLU A 144 -13.29 9.91 -9.46
C GLU A 144 -12.15 10.31 -8.50
N PHE A 145 -12.31 10.00 -7.21
CA PHE A 145 -11.33 10.33 -6.18
C PHE A 145 -11.04 9.13 -5.27
N THR A 146 -9.81 9.09 -4.77
CA THR A 146 -9.41 8.24 -3.65
C THR A 146 -9.11 9.15 -2.46
N THR A 147 -9.62 8.77 -1.30
CA THR A 147 -9.35 9.46 -0.02
C THR A 147 -8.48 8.54 0.83
N GLY A 148 -7.43 9.10 1.43
CA GLY A 148 -6.59 8.41 2.39
C GLY A 148 -6.11 9.35 3.49
N THR A 149 -5.51 8.78 4.53
CA THR A 149 -5.02 9.56 5.67
C THR A 149 -3.51 9.66 5.66
N ILE A 150 -2.99 10.87 5.92
CA ILE A 150 -1.58 11.09 6.21
C ILE A 150 -1.40 11.69 7.60
N HIS A 151 -0.26 11.39 8.21
CA HIS A 151 0.08 11.90 9.54
C HIS A 151 1.36 12.74 9.49
N LEU A 152 1.32 13.89 10.14
CA LEU A 152 2.41 14.86 10.10
C LEU A 152 2.72 15.38 11.51
N VAL A 153 3.97 15.28 11.94
CA VAL A 153 4.42 15.90 13.21
C VAL A 153 5.04 17.27 12.92
N THR A 154 4.45 18.31 13.49
CA THR A 154 4.83 19.72 13.31
C THR A 154 5.21 20.37 14.64
N GLY A 155 5.87 21.53 14.59
CA GLY A 155 6.36 22.24 15.77
C GLY A 155 7.82 21.94 16.12
N LEU A 156 8.14 21.89 17.41
CA LEU A 156 9.53 21.80 17.87
C LEU A 156 10.03 20.34 17.92
N LEU A 157 10.57 19.85 16.79
CA LEU A 157 10.93 18.43 16.64
C LEU A 157 12.28 18.03 17.26
N LEU A 158 13.29 18.89 17.23
CA LEU A 158 14.67 18.55 17.63
C LEU A 158 14.78 17.96 19.04
N PRO A 159 14.12 18.51 20.08
CA PRO A 159 14.23 17.97 21.43
C PRO A 159 13.67 16.54 21.58
N ILE A 160 12.71 16.17 20.75
CA ILE A 160 12.08 14.85 20.76
C ILE A 160 12.54 13.97 19.59
N TRP A 161 13.59 14.36 18.85
CA TRP A 161 14.04 13.66 17.65
C TRP A 161 14.31 12.17 17.88
N ARG A 162 14.86 11.81 19.05
CA ARG A 162 15.13 10.41 19.43
C ARG A 162 13.89 9.54 19.61
N ARG A 163 12.69 10.12 19.62
CA ARG A 163 11.41 9.41 19.73
C ARG A 163 10.85 8.99 18.37
N PHE A 164 11.39 9.55 17.29
CA PHE A 164 10.98 9.20 15.94
C PHE A 164 11.64 7.89 15.46
N PRO A 165 11.00 7.16 14.54
CA PRO A 165 11.61 6.02 13.85
C PRO A 165 12.89 6.40 13.09
N GLU A 166 13.83 5.45 12.96
CA GLU A 166 15.15 5.71 12.35
C GLU A 166 15.14 5.65 10.81
N ASN A 167 14.07 5.11 10.21
CA ASN A 167 14.07 4.68 8.80
C ASN A 167 14.02 5.84 7.80
N THR A 168 13.31 6.94 8.08
CA THR A 168 13.21 8.07 7.14
C THR A 168 12.87 9.40 7.83
N ALA A 169 13.74 10.40 7.66
CA ALA A 169 13.67 11.73 8.26
C ALA A 169 13.07 12.81 7.33
N ARG A 170 12.10 12.44 6.46
CA ARG A 170 11.58 13.35 5.44
C ARG A 170 10.65 14.41 6.01
N VAL A 171 10.91 15.65 5.64
CA VAL A 171 10.09 16.82 6.02
C VAL A 171 9.29 17.26 4.81
N TYR A 172 7.99 17.41 5.02
CA TYR A 172 7.04 17.83 4.01
C TYR A 172 6.46 19.19 4.34
N ARG A 173 6.17 19.95 3.30
CA ARG A 173 5.33 21.14 3.34
C ARG A 173 4.00 20.84 2.66
N LEU A 174 2.92 21.32 3.22
CA LEU A 174 1.60 21.24 2.58
C LEU A 174 0.82 22.53 2.83
N GLN A 175 -0.18 22.76 1.99
CA GLN A 175 -1.16 23.83 2.18
C GLN A 175 -2.54 23.19 2.18
N THR A 176 -3.32 23.44 3.24
CA THR A 176 -4.68 22.93 3.36
C THR A 176 -5.65 23.70 2.46
N ASP A 177 -6.86 23.18 2.31
CA ASP A 177 -7.94 23.82 1.55
C ASP A 177 -8.30 25.21 2.13
N GLU A 178 -8.12 25.39 3.45
CA GLU A 178 -8.33 26.65 4.16
C GLU A 178 -7.14 27.63 4.01
N GLY A 179 -6.07 27.23 3.33
CA GLY A 179 -4.86 28.03 3.13
C GLY A 179 -3.84 27.96 4.26
N GLU A 180 -4.04 27.08 5.26
CA GLU A 180 -3.08 26.84 6.33
C GLU A 180 -1.82 26.19 5.74
N ARG A 181 -0.64 26.77 6.02
CA ARG A 181 0.65 26.22 5.58
C ARG A 181 1.28 25.45 6.72
N ILE A 182 1.47 24.15 6.51
CA ILE A 182 1.99 23.26 7.53
C ILE A 182 3.33 22.69 7.04
N ILE A 183 4.31 22.63 7.93
CA ILE A 183 5.60 21.99 7.70
C ILE A 183 5.82 20.98 8.83
N GLY A 184 6.21 19.76 8.49
CA GLY A 184 6.43 18.73 9.50
C GLY A 184 7.02 17.46 8.91
N ARG A 185 7.36 16.53 9.80
CA ARG A 185 7.83 15.20 9.41
C ARG A 185 6.63 14.30 9.17
N MET A 186 6.56 13.67 8.00
CA MET A 186 5.51 12.69 7.71
C MET A 186 5.84 11.37 8.38
N LEU A 187 4.81 10.70 8.89
CA LEU A 187 4.91 9.36 9.46
C LEU A 187 3.92 8.43 8.73
N SER A 188 4.37 7.22 8.41
CA SER A 188 3.49 6.12 8.03
C SER A 188 2.58 5.72 9.20
N GLY A 189 1.50 4.97 8.96
CA GLY A 189 0.62 4.52 10.05
C GLY A 189 1.36 3.73 11.14
N VAL A 190 2.30 2.86 10.72
CA VAL A 190 3.20 2.12 11.61
C VAL A 190 4.07 3.05 12.44
N GLU A 191 4.64 4.07 11.79
CA GLU A 191 5.53 5.03 12.43
C GLU A 191 4.81 5.90 13.46
N VAL A 192 3.54 6.24 13.22
CA VAL A 192 2.70 6.97 14.17
C VAL A 192 2.46 6.17 15.43
N GLU A 193 2.09 4.89 15.29
CA GLU A 193 1.91 4.00 16.45
C GLU A 193 3.19 3.97 17.31
N ARG A 194 4.33 3.68 16.68
CA ARG A 194 5.62 3.62 17.37
C ARG A 194 6.04 4.95 17.98
N PHE A 195 5.79 6.06 17.30
CA PHE A 195 6.09 7.40 17.80
C PHE A 195 5.25 7.74 19.03
N CYS A 196 3.95 7.44 19.01
CA CYS A 196 3.06 7.63 20.15
C CYS A 196 3.42 6.72 21.33
N GLU A 197 3.73 5.44 21.09
CA GLU A 197 4.25 4.52 22.10
C GLU A 197 5.53 5.04 22.76
N ASN A 198 6.49 5.51 21.96
CA ASN A 198 7.73 6.11 22.45
C ASN A 198 7.49 7.35 23.32
N LEU A 199 6.36 8.04 23.16
CA LEU A 199 5.95 9.18 23.99
C LEU A 199 5.04 8.77 25.16
N GLY A 200 4.66 7.50 25.28
CA GLY A 200 3.71 7.03 26.30
C GLY A 200 2.28 7.51 26.05
N MET A 201 1.88 7.66 24.79
CA MET A 201 0.58 8.18 24.36
C MET A 201 -0.14 7.18 23.46
N ASP A 202 -1.47 7.24 23.46
CA ASP A 202 -2.27 6.49 22.49
C ASP A 202 -2.14 7.10 21.09
N ALA A 203 -1.94 6.24 20.09
CA ALA A 203 -1.91 6.61 18.68
C ALA A 203 -3.33 6.93 18.15
N PRO A 204 -3.46 7.83 17.15
CA PRO A 204 -4.70 7.96 16.39
C PRO A 204 -5.13 6.60 15.82
N LYS A 205 -6.43 6.33 15.82
CA LYS A 205 -6.95 5.11 15.20
C LYS A 205 -6.78 5.21 13.69
N LEU A 206 -6.01 4.30 13.12
CA LEU A 206 -5.94 4.14 11.68
C LEU A 206 -7.28 3.65 11.14
N SER A 207 -7.72 4.20 10.01
CA SER A 207 -8.95 3.74 9.39
C SER A 207 -8.76 2.31 8.87
N ALA A 208 -9.85 1.53 8.84
CA ALA A 208 -9.85 0.19 8.26
C ALA A 208 -9.42 0.22 6.78
N ASP A 209 -9.80 1.29 6.09
CA ASP A 209 -9.54 1.51 4.68
C ASP A 209 -8.05 1.74 4.42
N ASP A 210 -7.43 2.69 5.14
CA ASP A 210 -6.00 2.98 5.04
C ASP A 210 -5.15 1.76 5.42
N THR A 211 -5.59 1.02 6.45
CA THR A 211 -4.92 -0.20 6.91
C THR A 211 -4.99 -1.29 5.84
N TRP A 212 -6.18 -1.50 5.23
CA TRP A 212 -6.35 -2.46 4.15
C TRP A 212 -5.48 -2.10 2.96
N GLU A 213 -5.43 -0.84 2.55
CA GLU A 213 -4.60 -0.40 1.42
C GLU A 213 -3.11 -0.65 1.68
N GLN A 214 -2.60 -0.35 2.88
CA GLN A 214 -1.22 -0.63 3.23
C GLN A 214 -0.88 -2.12 3.20
N VAL A 215 -1.79 -2.97 3.68
CA VAL A 215 -1.64 -4.44 3.63
C VAL A 215 -1.77 -4.96 2.21
N ALA A 216 -2.76 -4.48 1.46
CA ALA A 216 -3.06 -4.89 0.11
C ALA A 216 -1.98 -4.45 -0.87
N ASP A 217 -1.31 -3.31 -0.68
CA ASP A 217 -0.13 -2.92 -1.46
C ASP A 217 1.14 -3.66 -1.01
N GLY A 218 1.08 -4.35 0.13
CA GLY A 218 2.22 -5.03 0.74
C GLY A 218 3.25 -4.07 1.34
N LYS A 219 2.84 -2.86 1.70
CA LYS A 219 3.66 -1.87 2.43
C LYS A 219 3.74 -2.21 3.93
N ALA A 220 2.69 -2.81 4.47
CA ALA A 220 2.62 -3.20 5.87
C ALA A 220 2.03 -4.60 6.07
N ALA A 221 2.22 -5.16 7.26
CA ALA A 221 1.45 -6.27 7.79
C ALA A 221 0.60 -5.78 8.97
N ALA A 222 -0.69 -6.10 8.96
CA ALA A 222 -1.59 -5.79 10.06
C ALA A 222 -1.56 -6.92 11.09
N HIS A 223 -1.48 -6.56 12.37
CA HIS A 223 -1.64 -7.46 13.50
C HIS A 223 -2.99 -7.19 14.14
N LEU A 224 -3.77 -8.25 14.35
CA LEU A 224 -5.09 -8.18 14.95
C LEU A 224 -5.08 -8.91 16.30
N ALA A 225 -6.13 -8.70 17.08
CA ALA A 225 -6.35 -9.42 18.34
C ALA A 225 -6.31 -10.95 18.15
N ASP A 226 -6.07 -11.67 19.25
CA ASP A 226 -5.87 -13.13 19.27
C ASP A 226 -4.65 -13.63 18.47
N GLY A 227 -3.67 -12.75 18.22
CA GLY A 227 -2.41 -13.11 17.55
C GLY A 227 -2.54 -13.33 16.04
N LEU A 228 -3.66 -12.90 15.45
CA LEU A 228 -3.88 -12.96 14.01
C LEU A 228 -3.01 -11.92 13.28
N SER A 229 -2.56 -12.23 12.07
CA SER A 229 -1.82 -11.27 11.24
C SER A 229 -2.13 -11.43 9.75
N LEU A 230 -2.31 -10.29 9.08
CA LEU A 230 -2.54 -10.19 7.65
C LEU A 230 -1.33 -9.59 6.94
N ARG A 231 -0.89 -10.24 5.87
CA ARG A 231 0.25 -9.80 5.07
C ARG A 231 0.06 -10.15 3.60
N ARG A 232 0.52 -9.29 2.69
CA ARG A 232 0.68 -9.64 1.27
C ARG A 232 1.85 -10.61 1.07
N VAL A 233 1.56 -11.79 0.55
CA VAL A 233 2.50 -12.87 0.28
C VAL A 233 2.44 -13.27 -1.18
N LEU A 234 3.56 -13.72 -1.73
CA LEU A 234 3.60 -14.36 -3.05
C LEU A 234 3.40 -15.87 -2.84
N VAL A 235 2.30 -16.42 -3.35
CA VAL A 235 1.95 -17.84 -3.20
C VAL A 235 1.54 -18.40 -4.54
N MET A 236 2.22 -19.46 -4.98
CA MET A 236 2.03 -20.03 -6.33
C MET A 236 2.05 -18.91 -7.39
N ASN A 237 3.01 -18.00 -7.26
CA ASN A 237 3.23 -16.87 -8.16
C ASN A 237 2.09 -15.84 -8.28
N GLU A 238 1.15 -15.86 -7.35
CA GLU A 238 0.09 -14.86 -7.22
C GLU A 238 0.29 -14.04 -5.94
N LEU A 239 0.17 -12.71 -6.04
CA LEU A 239 0.20 -11.84 -4.86
C LEU A 239 -1.16 -11.93 -4.16
N ARG A 240 -1.16 -12.44 -2.93
CA ARG A 240 -2.35 -12.71 -2.12
C ARG A 240 -2.20 -12.09 -0.74
N VAL A 241 -3.31 -11.75 -0.10
CA VAL A 241 -3.32 -11.34 1.31
C VAL A 241 -3.60 -12.56 2.17
N GLU A 242 -2.61 -13.05 2.89
CA GLU A 242 -2.72 -14.23 3.77
C GLU A 242 -3.01 -13.81 5.21
N LEU A 243 -3.93 -14.55 5.84
CA LEU A 243 -4.16 -14.51 7.28
C LEU A 243 -3.39 -15.65 7.95
N SER A 244 -2.57 -15.30 8.94
CA SER A 244 -1.77 -16.20 9.76
C SER A 244 -2.13 -16.07 11.25
N GLY A 245 -1.64 -16.99 12.08
CA GLY A 245 -1.88 -16.98 13.54
C GLY A 245 -3.21 -17.61 14.00
N PHE A 246 -4.05 -18.06 13.07
CA PHE A 246 -5.33 -18.67 13.42
C PHE A 246 -5.18 -20.08 14.02
N THR A 247 -6.10 -20.43 14.93
CA THR A 247 -6.24 -21.79 15.46
C THR A 247 -7.24 -22.61 14.64
N SER A 248 -7.23 -23.94 14.78
CA SER A 248 -8.17 -24.83 14.08
C SER A 248 -9.64 -24.49 14.36
N GLY A 249 -9.96 -24.10 15.60
CA GLY A 249 -11.31 -23.68 15.99
C GLY A 249 -11.78 -22.36 15.35
N MET A 250 -10.87 -21.54 14.82
CA MET A 250 -11.22 -20.27 14.16
C MET A 250 -11.56 -20.46 12.68
N VAL A 251 -11.14 -21.57 12.05
CA VAL A 251 -11.19 -21.76 10.59
C VAL A 251 -12.61 -21.61 10.04
N GLU A 252 -13.60 -22.23 10.67
CA GLU A 252 -14.99 -22.16 10.22
C GLU A 252 -15.53 -20.73 10.31
N SER A 253 -15.26 -20.04 11.42
CA SER A 253 -15.64 -18.65 11.66
C SER A 253 -14.98 -17.66 10.69
N LEU A 254 -13.73 -17.91 10.32
CA LEU A 254 -12.99 -17.12 9.34
C LEU A 254 -13.53 -17.35 7.92
N LYS A 255 -13.79 -18.60 7.53
CA LYS A 255 -14.41 -18.92 6.23
C LYS A 255 -15.81 -18.34 6.09
N ALA A 256 -16.62 -18.39 7.14
CA ALA A 256 -17.95 -17.77 7.18
C ALA A 256 -17.92 -16.25 6.94
N ARG A 257 -16.78 -15.59 7.19
CA ARG A 257 -16.58 -14.15 6.91
C ARG A 257 -16.11 -13.86 5.49
N GLY A 258 -15.87 -14.87 4.67
CA GLY A 258 -15.48 -14.74 3.26
C GLY A 258 -14.01 -15.05 2.97
N LEU A 259 -13.24 -15.50 3.97
CA LEU A 259 -11.90 -16.03 3.70
C LEU A 259 -12.01 -17.37 2.99
N PHE A 260 -11.09 -17.62 2.07
CA PHE A 260 -10.97 -18.92 1.42
C PHE A 260 -9.69 -19.61 1.88
N GLY A 261 -9.71 -20.94 1.91
CA GLY A 261 -8.59 -21.75 2.36
C GLY A 261 -8.08 -22.67 1.27
N GLU A 262 -6.76 -22.77 1.17
CA GLU A 262 -6.08 -23.71 0.27
C GLU A 262 -5.08 -24.55 1.07
N ILE A 263 -4.90 -25.81 0.68
CA ILE A 263 -3.85 -26.67 1.25
C ILE A 263 -2.62 -26.53 0.37
N ILE A 264 -1.56 -25.93 0.90
CA ILE A 264 -0.30 -25.68 0.19
C ILE A 264 0.84 -26.26 1.02
N ALA A 265 1.68 -27.08 0.40
CA ALA A 265 2.76 -27.80 1.08
C ALA A 265 2.27 -28.49 2.38
N TRP A 266 1.15 -29.21 2.29
CA TRP A 266 0.52 -29.94 3.40
C TRP A 266 -0.01 -29.08 4.56
N LYS A 267 -0.05 -27.76 4.40
CA LYS A 267 -0.55 -26.82 5.41
C LYS A 267 -1.78 -26.07 4.89
N LEU A 268 -2.82 -25.97 5.72
CA LEU A 268 -3.94 -25.07 5.44
C LEU A 268 -3.48 -23.62 5.56
N ARG A 269 -3.70 -22.84 4.51
CA ARG A 269 -3.46 -21.39 4.47
C ARG A 269 -4.78 -20.68 4.17
N LEU A 270 -5.04 -19.57 4.85
CA LEU A 270 -6.25 -18.77 4.68
C LEU A 270 -5.90 -17.46 4.00
N PHE A 271 -6.71 -17.05 3.03
CA PHE A 271 -6.51 -15.85 2.25
C PHE A 271 -7.75 -14.97 2.25
N VAL A 272 -7.53 -13.67 2.22
CA VAL A 272 -8.56 -12.67 1.94
C VAL A 272 -8.57 -12.41 0.43
N PRO A 273 -9.74 -12.41 -0.23
CA PRO A 273 -9.86 -11.99 -1.63
C PRO A 273 -9.21 -10.62 -1.87
N THR A 274 -8.67 -10.38 -3.08
CA THR A 274 -8.11 -9.07 -3.44
C THR A 274 -9.21 -8.16 -4.00
N GLY A 275 -9.03 -6.83 -3.92
CA GLY A 275 -10.00 -5.84 -4.39
C GLY A 275 -11.08 -5.46 -3.36
N GLU A 276 -12.19 -4.90 -3.84
CA GLU A 276 -13.30 -4.37 -3.00
C GLU A 276 -13.89 -5.42 -2.05
N ALA A 277 -14.06 -6.66 -2.52
CA ALA A 277 -14.53 -7.75 -1.69
C ALA A 277 -13.58 -8.01 -0.51
N GLY A 278 -12.26 -7.89 -0.74
CA GLY A 278 -11.25 -8.01 0.28
C GLY A 278 -11.34 -6.93 1.35
N LYS A 279 -11.53 -5.68 0.93
CA LYS A 279 -11.72 -4.53 1.81
C LYS A 279 -12.91 -4.74 2.74
N ALA A 280 -14.07 -5.12 2.20
CA ALA A 280 -15.27 -5.40 2.99
C ALA A 280 -15.09 -6.58 3.97
N ILE A 281 -14.34 -7.62 3.57
CA ILE A 281 -14.02 -8.75 4.46
C ILE A 281 -13.08 -8.30 5.58
N PHE A 282 -12.08 -7.48 5.26
CA PHE A 282 -11.16 -6.94 6.24
C PHE A 282 -11.89 -6.10 7.31
N THR A 283 -12.80 -5.22 6.91
CA THR A 283 -13.64 -4.47 7.87
C THR A 283 -14.40 -5.40 8.81
N LYS A 284 -15.03 -6.48 8.29
CA LYS A 284 -15.72 -7.49 9.11
C LYS A 284 -14.80 -8.28 10.03
N LEU A 285 -13.52 -8.43 9.67
CA LEU A 285 -12.53 -9.04 10.56
C LEU A 285 -12.25 -8.10 11.73
N LEU A 286 -12.08 -6.80 11.48
CA LEU A 286 -11.80 -5.81 12.53
C LEU A 286 -12.93 -5.69 13.57
N ASP A 287 -14.18 -5.93 13.18
CA ASP A 287 -15.31 -5.96 14.13
C ASP A 287 -15.14 -7.02 15.24
N ARG A 288 -14.48 -8.13 14.92
CA ARG A 288 -14.28 -9.24 15.86
C ARG A 288 -12.87 -9.30 16.42
N TRP A 289 -11.88 -9.02 15.59
CA TRP A 289 -10.46 -9.00 15.92
C TRP A 289 -9.92 -7.62 15.61
N PRO A 290 -10.02 -6.67 16.57
CA PRO A 290 -9.54 -5.31 16.38
C PRO A 290 -8.07 -5.28 15.97
N LEU A 291 -7.71 -4.27 15.17
CA LEU A 291 -6.32 -3.96 14.84
C LEU A 291 -5.55 -3.65 16.13
N THR A 292 -4.43 -4.33 16.34
CA THR A 292 -3.55 -4.12 17.49
C THR A 292 -2.31 -3.33 17.13
N SER A 293 -1.76 -3.56 15.92
CA SER A 293 -0.63 -2.78 15.39
C SER A 293 -0.43 -3.01 13.90
N LEU A 294 0.37 -2.15 13.27
CA LEU A 294 0.93 -2.37 11.94
C LEU A 294 2.44 -2.52 12.01
N THR A 295 3.01 -3.33 11.12
CA THR A 295 4.46 -3.42 10.92
C THR A 295 4.83 -3.16 9.48
N GLU A 296 5.85 -2.33 9.23
CA GLU A 296 6.36 -2.10 7.87
C GLU A 296 6.97 -3.39 7.32
N ARG A 297 6.80 -3.60 6.02
CA ARG A 297 7.46 -4.69 5.33
C ARG A 297 8.95 -4.36 5.17
N ALA A 298 9.79 -5.17 5.80
CA ALA A 298 11.24 -5.19 5.58
C ALA A 298 11.59 -5.70 4.18
#